data_AF-A0A952GZU9-F1
#
_entry.id   AF-A0A952GZU9-F1
#
_cell.length_a   1.000
_cell.length_b   1.000
_cell.length_c   1.000
_cell.angle_alpha   90.00
_cell.angle_beta   90.00
_cell.angle_gamma   90.00
#
_symmetry.space_group_name_H-M   'P 1'
#
loop_
_entity.id
_entity.type
_entity.pdbx_description
1 polymer ?
#
loop_
_entity_poly.entity_id
_entity_poly.type
_entity_poly.pdbx_seq_one_letter_code
_entity_poly.pdbx_strand_id
1 'polypeptide(L)'
;MDDVCLSRRDVLIASAASTTLVAAQAAEPDLAMPAAATTGRVTLEVNGQPQTLDVDTRTTLLDLLREHLQLTGTKKGCDHGQCGACTVLLDGRRINSCLVFAVMLPGAKVTTIEGLGTPQKMHPLQAAFVAHDGYQCGYCTPGQICSAVGMLDELKRGQPSHVTPDLAAKPLLSAGELRERMSGNICRCGAYSNIAEAITEASAKMQGGGA
;
A
#
# COMPACT_ATOMS: atom_id res chain seq x y z
N MET A 1 -63.08 7.36 -38.28
CA MET A 1 -62.06 6.76 -37.39
C MET A 1 -61.49 5.59 -38.14
N ASP A 2 -60.22 5.68 -38.52
CA ASP A 2 -59.36 4.50 -38.70
C ASP A 2 -58.01 4.90 -38.11
N ASP A 3 -57.81 4.49 -36.87
CA ASP A 3 -56.66 4.81 -36.03
C ASP A 3 -55.54 3.84 -36.42
N VAL A 4 -54.47 4.34 -37.04
CA VAL A 4 -53.33 3.51 -37.43
C VAL A 4 -52.53 3.20 -36.16
N CYS A 5 -52.86 2.07 -35.53
CA CYS A 5 -52.17 1.56 -34.35
C CYS A 5 -50.82 0.95 -34.74
N LEU A 6 -49.78 1.78 -34.86
CA LEU A 6 -48.39 1.34 -35.03
C LEU A 6 -47.86 0.78 -33.71
N SER A 7 -47.54 -0.52 -33.69
CA SER A 7 -46.92 -1.17 -32.54
C SER A 7 -45.43 -0.85 -32.46
N ARG A 8 -44.85 -0.89 -31.25
CA ARG A 8 -43.39 -0.82 -31.05
C ARG A 8 -42.63 -1.86 -31.88
N ARG A 9 -43.27 -2.99 -32.21
CA ARG A 9 -42.70 -4.02 -33.11
C ARG A 9 -42.60 -3.54 -34.56
N ASP A 10 -43.56 -2.77 -35.04
CA ASP A 10 -43.60 -2.30 -36.43
C ASP A 10 -42.50 -1.27 -36.69
N VAL A 11 -42.21 -0.42 -35.68
CA VAL A 11 -41.09 0.53 -35.71
C VAL A 11 -39.74 -0.18 -35.76
N LEU A 12 -39.58 -1.29 -35.03
CA LEU A 12 -38.34 -2.08 -35.00
C LEU A 12 -38.09 -2.82 -36.32
N ILE A 13 -39.14 -3.30 -36.99
CA ILE A 13 -39.02 -3.98 -38.28
C ILE A 13 -38.65 -3.00 -39.39
N ALA A 14 -39.20 -1.78 -39.37
CA ALA A 14 -38.94 -0.78 -40.41
C ALA A 14 -37.50 -0.20 -40.38
N SER A 15 -36.79 -0.27 -39.25
CA SER A 15 -35.42 0.27 -39.14
C SER A 15 -34.31 -0.63 -39.69
N ALA A 16 -34.62 -1.83 -40.19
CA ALA A 16 -33.60 -2.82 -40.56
C ALA A 16 -32.99 -2.66 -41.96
N ALA A 17 -33.44 -1.69 -42.76
CA ALA A 17 -33.03 -1.58 -44.16
C ALA A 17 -32.37 -0.23 -44.47
N SER A 18 -31.10 -0.08 -44.09
CA SER A 18 -30.04 0.65 -44.84
C SER A 18 -28.85 0.96 -43.92
N THR A 19 -27.92 0.02 -43.79
CA THR A 19 -26.53 0.34 -43.38
C THR A 19 -25.58 -0.43 -44.28
N THR A 20 -25.10 0.24 -45.33
CA THR A 20 -23.92 -0.20 -46.08
C THR A 20 -22.72 -0.11 -45.14
N LEU A 21 -22.20 -1.27 -44.72
CA LEU A 21 -20.96 -1.37 -43.97
C LEU A 21 -19.80 -1.04 -44.93
N VAL A 22 -19.32 0.20 -44.89
CA VAL A 22 -17.96 0.49 -45.36
C VAL A 22 -17.03 -0.09 -44.30
N ALA A 23 -16.42 -1.24 -44.60
CA ALA A 23 -15.31 -1.74 -43.81
C ALA A 23 -14.13 -0.78 -44.01
N ALA A 24 -14.06 0.24 -43.17
CA ALA A 24 -12.83 0.99 -43.00
C ALA A 24 -11.82 0.00 -42.41
N GLN A 25 -10.84 -0.41 -43.22
CA GLN A 25 -9.61 -0.99 -42.70
C GLN A 25 -8.91 0.11 -41.91
N ALA A 26 -9.25 0.21 -40.63
CA ALA A 26 -8.40 0.89 -39.68
C ALA A 26 -7.07 0.15 -39.71
N ALA A 27 -6.02 0.80 -40.19
CA ALA A 27 -4.66 0.31 -39.96
C ALA A 27 -4.52 0.15 -38.45
N GLU A 28 -4.21 -1.06 -37.99
CA GLU A 28 -3.86 -1.24 -36.60
C GLU A 28 -2.66 -0.33 -36.32
N PRO A 29 -2.72 0.50 -35.25
CA PRO A 29 -1.57 1.31 -34.90
C PRO A 29 -0.39 0.36 -34.70
N ASP A 30 0.71 0.61 -35.39
CA ASP A 30 1.99 -0.05 -35.15
C ASP A 30 2.42 0.37 -33.74
N LEU A 31 1.99 -0.41 -32.73
CA LEU A 31 2.35 -0.21 -31.35
C LEU A 31 3.83 -0.54 -31.25
N ALA A 32 4.65 0.51 -31.36
CA ALA A 32 6.09 0.42 -31.22
C ALA A 32 6.45 -0.47 -30.03
N MET A 33 7.31 -1.46 -30.28
CA MET A 33 7.77 -2.37 -29.23
C MET A 33 8.32 -1.57 -28.05
N PRO A 34 8.00 -1.95 -26.80
CA PRO A 34 8.51 -1.25 -25.64
C PRO A 34 10.04 -1.22 -25.66
N ALA A 35 10.61 -0.05 -25.34
CA ALA A 35 12.05 0.14 -25.28
C ALA A 35 12.69 -0.89 -24.33
N ALA A 36 13.91 -1.32 -24.69
CA ALA A 36 14.67 -2.28 -23.90
C ALA A 36 14.88 -1.77 -22.46
N ALA A 37 14.91 -2.72 -21.52
CA ALA A 37 15.17 -2.44 -20.10
C ALA A 37 16.52 -1.72 -19.94
N THR A 38 16.50 -0.57 -19.25
CA THR A 38 17.72 0.13 -18.84
C THR A 38 18.05 -0.30 -17.42
N THR A 39 19.23 -0.89 -17.22
CA THR A 39 19.66 -1.44 -15.93
C THR A 39 20.51 -0.43 -15.15
N GLY A 40 20.30 -0.36 -13.83
CA GLY A 40 21.12 0.40 -12.89
C GLY A 40 21.55 -0.46 -11.70
N ARG A 41 22.79 -0.24 -11.23
CA ARG A 41 23.30 -0.86 -10.01
C ARG A 41 22.79 -0.11 -8.78
N VAL A 42 22.28 -0.83 -7.79
CA VAL A 42 21.88 -0.29 -6.50
C VAL A 42 22.50 -1.08 -5.36
N THR A 43 22.94 -0.38 -4.31
CA THR A 43 23.36 -0.96 -3.03
C THR A 43 22.56 -0.32 -1.90
N LEU A 44 21.90 -1.13 -1.07
CA LEU A 44 21.06 -0.68 0.05
C LEU A 44 21.12 -1.71 1.19
N GLU A 45 20.69 -1.34 2.39
CA GLU A 45 20.56 -2.26 3.52
C GLU A 45 19.09 -2.65 3.70
N VAL A 46 18.79 -3.96 3.69
CA VAL A 46 17.43 -4.47 3.92
C VAL A 46 17.45 -5.35 5.17
N ASN A 47 16.66 -4.98 6.18
CA ASN A 47 16.57 -5.69 7.46
C ASN A 47 17.93 -5.93 8.11
N GLY A 48 18.83 -4.94 8.04
CA GLY A 48 20.19 -5.01 8.58
C GLY A 48 21.20 -5.74 7.70
N GLN A 49 20.80 -6.22 6.52
CA GLN A 49 21.69 -6.95 5.59
C GLN A 49 21.98 -6.13 4.33
N PRO A 50 23.25 -5.93 3.95
CA PRO A 50 23.59 -5.23 2.71
C PRO A 50 23.17 -6.04 1.48
N GLN A 51 22.58 -5.35 0.51
CA GLN A 51 22.09 -5.90 -0.75
C GLN A 51 22.69 -5.09 -1.90
N THR A 52 23.27 -5.76 -2.90
CA THR A 52 23.79 -5.12 -4.13
C THR A 52 23.28 -5.86 -5.35
N LEU A 53 22.55 -5.17 -6.23
CA LEU A 53 21.87 -5.75 -7.37
C LEU A 53 21.93 -4.83 -8.59
N ASP A 54 21.94 -5.43 -9.78
CA ASP A 54 21.70 -4.75 -11.04
C ASP A 54 20.22 -4.97 -11.43
N VAL A 55 19.43 -3.90 -11.51
CA VAL A 55 17.97 -3.97 -11.72
C VAL A 55 17.51 -3.01 -12.82
N ASP A 56 16.35 -3.28 -13.43
CA ASP A 56 15.70 -2.31 -14.31
C ASP A 56 15.44 -1.00 -13.53
N THR A 57 15.75 0.13 -14.14
CA THR A 57 15.56 1.47 -13.55
C THR A 57 14.11 1.76 -13.17
N ARG A 58 13.14 1.06 -13.74
CA ARG A 58 11.71 1.13 -13.42
C ARG A 58 11.32 0.27 -12.21
N THR A 59 12.20 -0.59 -11.71
CA THR A 59 11.91 -1.46 -10.57
C THR A 59 11.61 -0.62 -9.34
N THR A 60 10.38 -0.73 -8.83
CA THR A 60 9.96 -0.10 -7.58
C THR A 60 10.67 -0.76 -6.39
N LEU A 61 10.77 -0.08 -5.25
CA LEU A 61 11.26 -0.70 -4.02
C LEU A 61 10.38 -1.92 -3.65
N LEU A 62 9.07 -1.84 -3.90
CA LEU A 62 8.15 -2.95 -3.70
C LEU A 62 8.56 -4.19 -4.50
N ASP A 63 8.83 -4.03 -5.79
CA ASP A 63 9.19 -5.14 -6.68
C ASP A 63 10.61 -5.64 -6.42
N LEU A 64 11.54 -4.76 -6.06
CA LEU A 64 12.86 -5.16 -5.58
C LEU A 64 12.74 -6.12 -4.38
N LEU A 65 11.99 -5.72 -3.35
CA LEU A 65 11.83 -6.53 -2.15
C LEU A 65 11.18 -7.88 -2.45
N ARG A 66 10.10 -7.87 -3.23
CA ARG A 66 9.29 -9.07 -3.45
C ARG A 66 9.87 -10.03 -4.47
N GLU A 67 10.24 -9.50 -5.63
CA GLU A 67 10.52 -10.32 -6.81
C GLU A 67 12.04 -10.57 -6.96
N HIS A 68 12.89 -9.64 -6.54
CA HIS A 68 14.34 -9.85 -6.56
C HIS A 68 14.87 -10.44 -5.25
N LEU A 69 14.40 -9.96 -4.10
CA LEU A 69 14.88 -10.41 -2.78
C LEU A 69 13.99 -11.47 -2.11
N GLN A 70 12.85 -11.82 -2.72
CA GLN A 70 11.91 -12.84 -2.22
C GLN A 70 11.35 -12.54 -0.80
N LEU A 71 11.37 -11.27 -0.39
CA LEU A 71 10.75 -10.76 0.84
C LEU A 71 9.29 -10.40 0.56
N THR A 72 8.45 -11.44 0.52
CA THR A 72 7.06 -11.34 0.08
C THR A 72 6.09 -10.79 1.12
N GLY A 73 6.56 -10.48 2.34
CA GLY A 73 5.77 -9.90 3.41
C GLY A 73 5.17 -8.54 3.01
N THR A 74 5.94 -7.70 2.33
CA THR A 74 5.43 -6.45 1.74
C THR A 74 4.49 -6.76 0.56
N LYS A 75 3.30 -6.14 0.52
CA LYS A 75 2.23 -6.54 -0.42
C LYS A 75 1.95 -5.50 -1.51
N LYS A 76 1.59 -5.99 -2.70
CA LYS A 76 1.13 -5.19 -3.84
C LYS A 76 -0.40 -5.22 -3.93
N GLY A 77 -1.08 -4.30 -3.24
CA GLY A 77 -2.55 -4.23 -3.26
C GLY A 77 -3.14 -3.34 -4.35
N CYS A 78 -2.43 -2.28 -4.75
CA CYS A 78 -2.91 -1.32 -5.76
C CYS A 78 -1.83 -0.85 -6.74
N ASP A 79 -0.56 -0.84 -6.32
CA ASP A 79 0.58 -0.30 -7.09
C ASP A 79 0.53 1.19 -7.44
N HIS A 80 -0.38 1.94 -6.79
CA HIS A 80 -0.64 3.35 -7.08
C HIS A 80 -0.75 4.21 -5.80
N GLY A 81 -0.18 3.74 -4.68
CA GLY A 81 -0.18 4.47 -3.41
C GLY A 81 -1.53 4.59 -2.69
N GLN A 82 -2.55 3.87 -3.13
CA GLN A 82 -3.92 4.02 -2.64
C GLN A 82 -4.22 3.22 -1.36
N CYS A 83 -3.53 2.10 -1.09
CA CYS A 83 -3.96 1.15 -0.06
C CYS A 83 -3.02 0.97 1.14
N GLY A 84 -1.75 1.41 1.05
CA GLY A 84 -0.77 1.22 2.13
C GLY A 84 -0.34 -0.23 2.41
N ALA A 85 -0.79 -1.23 1.64
CA ALA A 85 -0.36 -2.62 1.85
C ALA A 85 1.15 -2.83 1.59
N CYS A 86 1.76 -1.91 0.85
CA CYS A 86 3.17 -1.90 0.50
C CYS A 86 4.05 -1.09 1.49
N THR A 87 3.52 -0.70 2.65
CA THR A 87 4.29 0.14 3.57
C THR A 87 5.50 -0.57 4.15
N VAL A 88 6.64 0.11 4.06
CA VAL A 88 7.94 -0.26 4.69
C VAL A 88 8.50 0.96 5.40
N LEU A 89 9.52 0.77 6.24
CA LEU A 89 10.28 1.88 6.83
C LEU A 89 11.53 2.13 5.99
N LEU A 90 11.66 3.31 5.41
CA LEU A 90 12.83 3.80 4.69
C LEU A 90 13.53 4.84 5.58
N ASP A 91 14.73 4.52 6.05
CA ASP A 91 15.49 5.32 7.02
C ASP A 91 14.64 5.70 8.25
N GLY A 92 13.87 4.72 8.74
CA GLY A 92 12.95 4.87 9.87
C GLY A 92 11.61 5.54 9.54
N ARG A 93 11.41 6.06 8.32
CA ARG A 93 10.17 6.73 7.91
C ARG A 93 9.27 5.78 7.13
N ARG A 94 8.00 5.68 7.50
CA ARG A 94 7.04 4.87 6.73
C ARG A 94 6.76 5.47 5.35
N ILE A 95 6.83 4.67 4.29
CA ILE A 95 6.55 5.09 2.91
C ILE A 95 5.80 4.00 2.14
N ASN A 96 5.12 4.37 1.05
CA ASN A 96 4.56 3.42 0.10
C ASN A 96 5.64 2.97 -0.90
N SER A 97 6.13 1.73 -0.77
CA SER A 97 7.26 1.24 -1.58
C SER A 97 6.96 1.10 -3.08
N CYS A 98 5.68 1.05 -3.48
CA CYS A 98 5.29 1.07 -4.90
C CYS A 98 5.57 2.41 -5.61
N LEU A 99 5.75 3.51 -4.86
CA LEU A 99 5.95 4.85 -5.43
C LEU A 99 7.39 5.35 -5.34
N VAL A 100 8.35 4.46 -5.13
CA VAL A 100 9.77 4.79 -5.03
C VAL A 100 10.55 3.80 -5.89
N PHE A 101 11.43 4.29 -6.78
CA PHE A 101 12.29 3.41 -7.57
C PHE A 101 13.50 2.96 -6.76
N ALA A 102 13.88 1.69 -6.90
CA ALA A 102 15.02 1.09 -6.20
C ALA A 102 16.32 1.87 -6.47
N VAL A 103 16.55 2.27 -7.71
CA VAL A 103 17.76 2.99 -8.14
C VAL A 103 17.92 4.37 -7.49
N MET A 104 16.88 4.92 -6.85
CA MET A 104 16.93 6.17 -6.10
C MET A 104 17.47 6.02 -4.67
N LEU A 105 17.74 4.78 -4.22
CA LEU A 105 18.00 4.47 -2.81
C LEU A 105 19.42 3.94 -2.50
N PRO A 106 20.50 4.45 -3.13
CA PRO A 106 21.84 3.99 -2.77
C PRO A 106 22.14 4.35 -1.31
N GLY A 107 22.56 3.35 -0.52
CA GLY A 107 22.92 3.48 0.89
C GLY A 107 21.76 3.57 1.88
N ALA A 108 20.51 3.55 1.40
CA ALA A 108 19.34 3.66 2.27
C ALA A 108 19.12 2.40 3.11
N LYS A 109 18.45 2.55 4.26
CA LYS A 109 18.07 1.46 5.16
C LYS A 109 16.58 1.17 5.05
N VAL A 110 16.24 -0.06 4.67
CA VAL A 110 14.86 -0.52 4.53
C VAL A 110 14.54 -1.56 5.60
N THR A 111 13.48 -1.34 6.36
CA THR A 111 12.90 -2.34 7.26
C THR A 111 11.52 -2.75 6.76
N THR A 112 11.36 -4.06 6.51
CA THR A 112 10.09 -4.68 6.12
C THR A 112 9.45 -5.38 7.32
N ILE A 113 8.28 -5.99 7.12
CA ILE A 113 7.59 -6.75 8.18
C ILE A 113 8.45 -7.90 8.73
N GLU A 114 9.25 -8.54 7.87
CA GLU A 114 10.19 -9.60 8.23
C GLU A 114 11.32 -9.10 9.13
N GLY A 115 11.71 -7.83 8.97
CA GLY A 115 12.72 -7.19 9.82
C GLY A 115 12.22 -6.80 11.21
N LEU A 116 10.90 -6.70 11.42
CA LEU A 116 10.34 -6.33 12.71
C LEU A 116 10.32 -7.50 13.70
N GLY A 117 10.10 -8.72 13.21
CA GLY A 117 10.04 -9.91 14.06
C GLY A 117 9.59 -11.15 13.31
N THR A 118 9.76 -12.30 13.96
CA THR A 118 9.42 -13.63 13.45
C THR A 118 8.35 -14.28 14.33
N PRO A 119 7.72 -15.39 13.91
CA PRO A 119 6.76 -16.10 14.76
C PRO A 119 7.30 -16.51 16.13
N GLN A 120 8.60 -16.81 16.22
CA GLN A 120 9.27 -17.19 17.47
C GLN A 120 9.67 -15.98 18.33
N LYS A 121 9.84 -14.80 17.71
CA LYS A 121 10.23 -13.57 18.38
C LYS A 121 9.48 -12.41 17.75
N MET A 122 8.22 -12.28 18.15
CA MET A 122 7.32 -11.25 17.62
C MET A 122 7.69 -9.87 18.16
N HIS A 123 7.59 -8.87 17.30
CA HIS A 123 7.49 -7.47 17.72
C HIS A 123 6.24 -7.28 18.60
N PRO A 124 6.23 -6.37 19.60
CA PRO A 124 5.04 -6.09 20.41
C PRO A 124 3.77 -5.82 19.60
N LEU A 125 3.87 -5.07 18.49
CA LEU A 125 2.76 -4.89 17.55
C LEU A 125 2.30 -6.18 16.88
N GLN A 126 3.21 -7.08 16.46
CA GLN A 126 2.82 -8.37 15.87
C GLN A 126 2.05 -9.21 16.89
N ALA A 127 2.55 -9.29 18.14
CA ALA A 127 1.88 -10.02 19.21
C ALA A 127 0.50 -9.42 19.55
N ALA A 128 0.39 -8.10 19.61
CA ALA A 128 -0.89 -7.43 19.86
C ALA A 128 -1.90 -7.64 18.72
N PHE A 129 -1.47 -7.62 17.46
CA PHE A 129 -2.35 -7.93 16.33
C PHE A 129 -2.90 -9.35 16.40
N VAL A 130 -2.12 -10.32 16.89
CA VAL A 130 -2.62 -11.68 17.14
C VAL A 130 -3.62 -11.69 18.30
N ALA A 131 -3.28 -11.04 19.42
CA ALA A 131 -4.11 -11.05 20.64
C ALA A 131 -5.48 -10.39 20.46
N HIS A 132 -5.56 -9.35 19.62
CA HIS A 132 -6.77 -8.55 19.39
C HIS A 132 -7.52 -8.94 18.11
N ASP A 133 -7.10 -9.98 17.40
CA ASP A 133 -7.65 -10.31 16.08
C ASP A 133 -7.60 -9.08 15.14
N GLY A 134 -6.46 -8.39 15.14
CA GLY A 134 -6.17 -7.17 14.38
C GLY A 134 -6.00 -7.40 12.87
N TYR A 135 -6.52 -8.50 12.35
CA TYR A 135 -6.49 -8.89 10.95
C TYR A 135 -7.54 -9.96 10.67
N GLN A 136 -7.80 -10.23 9.39
CA GLN A 136 -8.58 -11.39 8.96
C GLN A 136 -7.83 -12.11 7.84
N CYS A 137 -7.97 -11.64 6.58
CA CYS A 137 -7.27 -12.25 5.44
C CYS A 137 -5.74 -12.10 5.50
N GLY A 138 -5.22 -11.24 6.39
CA GLY A 138 -3.79 -11.01 6.58
C GLY A 138 -3.13 -10.11 5.54
N TYR A 139 -3.80 -9.77 4.44
CA TYR A 139 -3.15 -9.10 3.30
C TYR A 139 -2.66 -7.68 3.61
N CYS A 140 -3.47 -6.87 4.30
CA CYS A 140 -3.04 -5.52 4.71
C CYS A 140 -2.12 -5.52 5.93
N THR A 141 -2.05 -6.62 6.68
CA THR A 141 -1.43 -6.68 8.01
C THR A 141 0.04 -6.24 8.04
N PRO A 142 0.89 -6.65 7.07
CA PRO A 142 2.27 -6.15 6.99
C PRO A 142 2.35 -4.63 6.92
N GLY A 143 1.55 -4.02 6.03
CA GLY A 143 1.48 -2.57 5.88
C GLY A 143 0.93 -1.87 7.12
N GLN A 144 -0.09 -2.44 7.77
CA GLN A 144 -0.65 -1.92 9.03
C GLN A 144 0.41 -1.89 10.13
N ILE A 145 1.15 -2.98 10.34
CA ILE A 145 2.15 -3.07 11.41
C ILE A 145 3.33 -2.13 11.13
N CYS A 146 3.88 -2.12 9.90
CA CYS A 146 4.95 -1.18 9.54
C CYS A 146 4.51 0.27 9.69
N SER A 147 3.26 0.58 9.33
CA SER A 147 2.71 1.92 9.47
C SER A 147 2.50 2.32 10.91
N ALA A 148 2.07 1.40 11.78
CA ALA A 148 1.96 1.65 13.20
C ALA A 148 3.32 1.96 13.84
N VAL A 149 4.39 1.25 13.45
CA VAL A 149 5.76 1.56 13.91
C VAL A 149 6.15 2.98 13.50
N GLY A 150 6.02 3.33 12.22
CA GLY A 150 6.37 4.68 11.73
C GLY A 150 5.51 5.77 12.36
N MET A 151 4.21 5.53 12.51
CA MET A 151 3.26 6.45 13.13
C MET A 151 3.60 6.76 14.60
N LEU A 152 3.98 5.73 15.37
CA LEU A 152 4.37 5.91 16.77
C LEU A 152 5.69 6.70 16.89
N ASP A 153 6.63 6.53 15.95
CA ASP A 153 7.83 7.39 15.89
C ASP A 153 7.49 8.84 15.52
N GLU A 154 6.62 9.07 14.53
CA GLU A 154 6.13 10.40 14.16
C GLU A 154 5.51 11.13 15.37
N LEU A 155 4.66 10.43 16.13
CA LEU A 155 4.05 10.94 17.35
C LEU A 155 5.09 11.23 18.43
N LYS A 156 6.05 10.30 18.64
CA LYS A 156 7.14 10.49 19.61
C LYS A 156 7.96 11.75 19.30
N ARG A 157 8.21 12.02 18.02
CA ARG A 157 8.87 13.22 17.47
C ARG A 157 8.01 14.48 17.50
N GLY A 158 6.75 14.37 17.93
CA GLY A 158 5.83 15.50 18.08
C GLY A 158 5.22 16.01 16.78
N GLN A 159 5.21 15.20 15.71
CA GLN A 159 4.63 15.61 14.43
C GLN A 159 3.10 15.67 14.53
N PRO A 160 2.44 16.81 14.24
CA PRO A 160 0.98 16.89 14.25
C PRO A 160 0.36 16.07 13.12
N SER A 161 -0.93 15.78 13.24
CA SER A 161 -1.77 15.22 12.18
C SER A 161 -2.90 16.19 11.83
N HIS A 162 -3.76 15.82 10.89
CA HIS A 162 -4.92 16.64 10.51
C HIS A 162 -5.87 16.91 11.68
N VAL A 163 -5.94 16.01 12.66
CA VAL A 163 -6.86 16.10 13.81
C VAL A 163 -6.19 16.65 15.07
N THR A 164 -4.94 17.11 14.99
CA THR A 164 -4.27 17.75 16.13
C THR A 164 -4.86 19.15 16.36
N PRO A 165 -5.46 19.43 17.54
CA PRO A 165 -6.16 20.69 17.76
C PRO A 165 -5.22 21.89 17.95
N ASP A 166 -4.04 21.67 18.51
CA ASP A 166 -3.02 22.69 18.74
C ASP A 166 -1.70 22.26 18.09
N LEU A 167 -1.31 22.94 17.01
CA LEU A 167 -0.09 22.64 16.26
C LEU A 167 1.20 23.03 17.01
N ALA A 168 1.10 23.82 18.09
CA ALA A 168 2.24 24.19 18.93
C ALA A 168 2.49 23.18 20.07
N ALA A 169 1.50 22.33 20.39
CA ALA A 169 1.61 21.33 21.44
C ALA A 169 2.07 19.97 20.91
N LYS A 170 2.71 19.17 21.77
CA LYS A 170 3.04 17.78 21.43
C LYS A 170 1.74 16.94 21.39
N PRO A 171 1.41 16.27 20.26
CA PRO A 171 0.21 15.45 20.17
C PRO A 171 0.27 14.23 21.09
N LEU A 172 -0.89 13.85 21.62
CA LEU A 172 -1.10 12.61 22.37
C LEU A 172 -1.79 11.58 21.48
N LEU A 173 -1.56 10.28 21.72
CA LEU A 173 -2.22 9.21 20.97
C LEU A 173 -3.69 9.04 21.42
N SER A 174 -4.56 9.94 20.98
CA SER A 174 -6.01 9.77 21.11
C SER A 174 -6.54 8.78 20.07
N ALA A 175 -7.77 8.29 20.28
CA ALA A 175 -8.42 7.42 19.31
C ALA A 175 -8.68 8.14 17.95
N GLY A 176 -8.80 9.46 17.94
CA GLY A 176 -8.88 10.26 16.71
C GLY A 176 -7.54 10.33 15.99
N GLU A 177 -6.47 10.64 16.73
CA GLU A 177 -5.09 10.70 16.20
C GLU A 177 -4.63 9.36 15.64
N LEU A 178 -4.93 8.25 16.33
CA LEU A 178 -4.61 6.92 15.84
C LEU A 178 -5.28 6.65 14.49
N ARG A 179 -6.60 6.89 14.40
CA ARG A 179 -7.36 6.65 13.17
C ARG A 179 -6.86 7.51 12.02
N GLU A 180 -6.70 8.81 12.23
CA GLU A 180 -6.18 9.74 11.22
C GLU A 180 -4.82 9.26 10.70
N ARG A 181 -3.87 9.02 11.61
CA ARG A 181 -2.51 8.65 11.20
C ARG A 181 -2.42 7.28 10.55
N MET A 182 -3.36 6.37 10.81
CA MET A 182 -3.44 5.05 10.17
C MET A 182 -4.33 5.01 8.93
N SER A 183 -4.97 6.12 8.55
CA SER A 183 -5.93 6.16 7.43
C SER A 183 -5.31 5.86 6.07
N GLY A 184 -3.98 5.93 5.94
CA GLY A 184 -3.26 5.51 4.73
C GLY A 184 -3.18 4.00 4.49
N ASN A 185 -3.63 3.17 5.44
CA ASN A 185 -3.60 1.70 5.33
C ASN A 185 -5.02 1.13 5.32
N ILE A 186 -5.47 0.73 4.13
CA ILE A 186 -6.83 0.24 3.90
C ILE A 186 -6.94 -1.25 4.28
N CYS A 187 -7.98 -1.58 5.04
CA CYS A 187 -8.39 -2.94 5.38
C CYS A 187 -9.79 -3.22 4.83
N ARG A 188 -9.89 -4.02 3.76
CA ARG A 188 -11.19 -4.38 3.18
C ARG A 188 -12.02 -5.33 4.05
N CYS A 189 -11.36 -6.12 4.89
CA CYS A 189 -12.00 -6.98 5.88
C CYS A 189 -12.70 -6.19 7.01
N GLY A 190 -12.35 -4.90 7.18
CA GLY A 190 -12.97 -4.05 8.20
C GLY A 190 -12.45 -4.27 9.62
N ALA A 191 -11.24 -4.82 9.81
CA ALA A 191 -10.66 -5.09 11.13
C ALA A 191 -10.18 -3.83 11.90
N TYR A 192 -10.63 -2.63 11.52
CA TYR A 192 -10.07 -1.36 12.00
C TYR A 192 -10.19 -1.16 13.52
N SER A 193 -11.31 -1.58 14.14
CA SER A 193 -11.48 -1.47 15.59
C SER A 193 -10.44 -2.30 16.34
N ASN A 194 -10.29 -3.56 15.95
CA ASN A 194 -9.31 -4.50 16.50
C ASN A 194 -7.86 -4.05 16.24
N ILE A 195 -7.58 -3.49 15.06
CA ILE A 195 -6.29 -2.87 14.74
C ILE A 195 -5.99 -1.71 15.71
N ALA A 196 -6.97 -0.86 15.99
CA ALA A 196 -6.79 0.26 16.89
C ALA A 196 -6.55 -0.19 18.34
N GLU A 197 -7.24 -1.23 18.80
CA GLU A 197 -7.03 -1.86 20.12
C GLU A 197 -5.62 -2.46 20.22
N ALA A 198 -5.19 -3.23 19.21
CA ALA A 198 -3.85 -3.80 19.13
C ALA A 198 -2.74 -2.74 19.22
N ILE A 199 -2.87 -1.65 18.45
CA ILE A 199 -1.88 -0.56 18.43
C ILE A 199 -1.85 0.16 19.79
N THR A 200 -3.02 0.37 20.41
CA THR A 200 -3.12 1.03 21.72
C THR A 200 -2.43 0.22 22.80
N GLU A 201 -2.68 -1.09 22.86
CA GLU A 201 -2.02 -1.98 23.83
C GLU A 201 -0.50 -2.03 23.58
N ALA A 202 -0.08 -2.24 22.33
CA ALA A 202 1.34 -2.32 21.99
C ALA A 202 2.08 -1.03 22.35
N SER A 203 1.49 0.13 22.07
CA SER A 203 2.05 1.44 22.41
C SER A 203 2.26 1.60 23.91
N ALA A 204 1.29 1.18 24.74
CA ALA A 204 1.44 1.22 26.20
C ALA A 204 2.58 0.31 26.69
N LYS A 205 2.69 -0.91 26.17
CA LYS A 205 3.77 -1.85 26.52
C LYS A 205 5.16 -1.33 26.10
N MET A 206 5.25 -0.73 24.91
CA MET A 206 6.50 -0.16 24.39
C MET A 206 6.97 1.07 25.20
N GLN A 207 6.05 1.82 25.81
CA GLN A 207 6.38 2.93 26.72
C GLN A 207 6.76 2.44 28.12
N GLY A 208 6.17 1.34 28.59
CA GLY A 208 6.45 0.74 29.90
C GLY A 208 7.70 -0.15 29.97
N GLY A 209 8.22 -0.63 28.83
CA GLY A 209 9.42 -1.48 28.74
C GLY A 209 10.77 -0.73 28.75
N GLY A 210 10.75 0.57 29.07
CA GLY A 210 11.94 1.41 29.22
C GLY A 210 12.42 1.54 30.67
N ALA A 211 12.32 0.46 31.46
CA ALA A 211 12.85 0.36 32.82
C ALA A 211 13.85 -0.81 32.90
#